data_AF-A0A7X0UDL8-F1
#
_entry.id   AF-A0A7X0UDL8-F1
#
_cell.length_a   1.000
_cell.length_b   1.000
_cell.length_c   1.000
_cell.angle_alpha   90.00
_cell.angle_beta   90.00
_cell.angle_gamma   90.00
#
_symmetry.space_group_name_H-M   'P 1'
#
loop_
_entity.id
_entity.type
_entity.pdbx_description
1 polymer ?
#
loop_
_entity_poly.entity_id
_entity_poly.type
_entity_poly.pdbx_seq_one_letter_code
_entity_poly.pdbx_strand_id
1 'polypeptide(L)'
;MNLQQYLLKATMLASRGQMDQAMATARQGLQAPVPPEVAQEPGGGEFHMLQRMELQLLLADLLEASGHSGEAQTIARQAQEALLASGLDPDLTQPLLLLAEDILDRTGAQPGP
;
A
#
# COMPACT_ATOMS: atom_id res chain seq x y z
N MET A 1 -13.35 11.59 1.07
CA MET A 1 -13.21 10.13 0.86
C MET A 1 -12.15 9.66 1.84
N ASN A 2 -12.41 8.63 2.65
CA ASN A 2 -11.43 8.12 3.62
C ASN A 2 -10.49 7.09 2.96
N LEU A 3 -9.40 6.69 3.63
CA LEU A 3 -8.42 5.74 3.08
C LEU A 3 -9.05 4.42 2.67
N GLN A 4 -9.96 3.87 3.48
CA GLN A 4 -10.69 2.65 3.16
C GLN A 4 -11.46 2.74 1.83
N GLN A 5 -12.09 3.87 1.55
CA GLN A 5 -12.79 4.09 0.28
C GLN A 5 -11.82 4.18 -0.90
N TYR A 6 -10.63 4.76 -0.73
CA TYR A 6 -9.59 4.74 -1.76
C TYR A 6 -9.07 3.33 -2.02
N LEU A 7 -8.81 2.56 -0.96
CA LEU A 7 -8.38 1.17 -1.05
C LEU A 7 -9.41 0.34 -1.82
N LEU A 8 -10.67 0.36 -1.37
CA LEU A 8 -11.76 -0.38 -2.01
C LEU A 8 -11.92 0.01 -3.49
N LYS A 9 -11.89 1.32 -3.80
CA LYS A 9 -12.03 1.80 -5.17
C LYS A 9 -10.83 1.36 -6.03
N ALA A 10 -9.60 1.48 -5.53
CA ALA A 10 -8.40 1.06 -6.25
C ALA A 10 -8.43 -0.45 -6.53
N THR A 11 -8.77 -1.29 -5.55
CA THR A 11 -8.91 -2.74 -5.72
C THR A 11 -10.00 -3.08 -6.74
N MET A 12 -11.16 -2.41 -6.70
CA MET A 12 -12.21 -2.63 -7.70
C MET A 12 -11.75 -2.26 -9.12
N LEU A 13 -11.05 -1.14 -9.28
CA LEU A 13 -10.53 -0.72 -10.58
C LEU A 13 -9.48 -1.72 -11.10
N ALA A 14 -8.60 -2.20 -10.23
CA ALA A 14 -7.61 -3.22 -10.54
C ALA A 14 -8.29 -4.53 -11.00
N SER A 15 -9.31 -5.00 -10.28
CA SER A 15 -10.07 -6.21 -10.65
C SER A 15 -10.75 -6.13 -12.03
N ARG A 16 -10.99 -4.90 -12.52
CA ARG A 16 -11.57 -4.62 -13.84
C ARG A 16 -10.52 -4.39 -14.93
N GLY A 17 -9.24 -4.58 -14.63
CA GLY A 17 -8.14 -4.32 -15.55
C GLY A 17 -7.81 -2.83 -15.74
N GLN A 18 -8.43 -1.92 -14.97
CA GLN A 18 -8.24 -0.48 -15.11
C GLN A 18 -7.03 -0.01 -14.29
N MET A 19 -5.84 -0.52 -14.63
CA MET A 19 -4.61 -0.34 -13.86
C MET A 19 -4.23 1.13 -13.64
N ASP A 20 -4.27 1.96 -14.68
CA ASP A 20 -3.95 3.40 -14.56
C ASP A 20 -4.88 4.13 -13.60
N GLN A 21 -6.18 3.81 -13.63
CA GLN A 21 -7.17 4.42 -12.74
C GLN A 21 -7.01 3.90 -11.30
N ALA A 22 -6.66 2.62 -11.14
CA ALA A 22 -6.37 2.03 -9.84
C ALA A 22 -5.15 2.71 -9.20
N MET A 23 -4.05 2.86 -9.95
CA MET A 23 -2.84 3.57 -9.50
C MET A 23 -3.13 5.02 -9.14
N ALA A 24 -3.86 5.74 -9.99
CA ALA A 24 -4.25 7.13 -9.71
C ALA A 24 -5.10 7.22 -8.43
N THR A 25 -6.03 6.29 -8.24
CA THR A 25 -6.88 6.24 -7.03
C THR A 25 -6.04 5.96 -5.78
N ALA A 26 -5.09 5.01 -5.85
CA ALA A 26 -4.19 4.73 -4.73
C ALA A 26 -3.31 5.93 -4.38
N ARG A 27 -2.72 6.59 -5.38
CA ARG A 27 -1.94 7.83 -5.18
C ARG A 27 -2.76 8.95 -4.54
N GLN A 28 -4.02 9.12 -4.97
CA GLN A 28 -4.94 10.08 -4.36
C GLN A 28 -5.22 9.79 -2.89
N GLY A 29 -5.41 8.52 -2.52
CA GLY A 29 -5.62 8.16 -1.12
C GLY A 29 -4.38 8.39 -0.26
N LEU A 30 -3.18 8.11 -0.78
CA LEU A 30 -1.92 8.41 -0.08
C LEU A 30 -1.69 9.92 0.12
N GLN A 31 -2.23 10.77 -0.75
CA GLN A 31 -2.19 12.22 -0.60
C GLN A 31 -3.34 12.78 0.25
N ALA A 32 -4.33 11.96 0.60
CA ALA A 32 -5.46 12.41 1.39
C ALA A 32 -5.00 12.81 2.81
N PRO A 33 -5.54 13.91 3.36
CA PRO A 33 -5.21 14.33 4.71
C PRO A 33 -5.75 13.32 5.73
N VAL A 34 -5.03 13.19 6.85
CA VAL A 34 -5.50 12.40 7.99
C VAL A 34 -6.73 13.11 8.59
N PRO A 35 -7.91 12.49 8.62
CA PRO A 35 -9.10 13.12 9.19
C PRO A 35 -8.91 13.34 10.70
N PRO A 36 -9.37 14.46 11.26
CA PRO A 36 -9.23 14.76 12.68
C PRO A 36 -10.05 13.80 13.57
N GLU A 37 -11.04 13.08 13.01
CA GLU A 37 -11.77 12.04 13.76
C GLU A 37 -10.86 10.85 14.12
N VAL A 38 -9.87 10.53 13.28
CA VAL A 38 -8.90 9.44 13.51
C VAL A 38 -8.07 9.68 14.76
N ALA A 39 -7.76 10.94 15.06
CA ALA A 39 -6.98 11.33 16.22
C ALA A 39 -7.79 11.26 17.53
N GLN A 40 -9.12 11.13 17.44
CA GLN A 40 -10.03 11.15 18.59
C GLN A 40 -10.52 9.76 18.99
N GLU A 41 -10.36 8.75 18.12
CA GLU A 41 -10.71 7.36 18.44
C GLU A 41 -9.53 6.58 19.04
N PRO A 42 -9.74 5.83 20.13
CA PRO A 42 -8.73 4.90 20.65
C PRO A 42 -8.34 3.89 19.57
N GLY A 43 -7.05 3.82 19.22
CA GLY A 43 -6.55 2.95 18.13
C GLY A 43 -6.83 3.46 16.71
N GLY A 44 -7.51 4.62 16.54
CA GLY A 44 -7.80 5.19 15.24
C GLY A 44 -6.53 5.51 14.44
N GLY A 45 -5.50 6.05 15.10
CA GLY A 45 -4.21 6.35 14.49
C GLY A 45 -3.49 5.10 13.94
N GLU A 46 -3.51 4.00 14.69
CA GLU A 46 -2.91 2.72 14.30
C GLU A 46 -3.63 2.12 13.09
N PHE A 47 -4.97 2.11 13.14
CA PHE A 47 -5.80 1.64 12.05
C PHE A 47 -5.60 2.46 10.77
N HIS A 48 -5.52 3.79 10.90
CA HIS A 48 -5.25 4.67 9.77
C HIS A 48 -3.85 4.46 9.18
N MET A 49 -2.86 4.20 10.03
CA MET A 49 -1.51 3.86 9.58
C MET A 49 -1.54 2.57 8.77
N LEU A 50 -2.17 1.50 9.28
CA LEU A 50 -2.31 0.22 8.56
C LEU A 50 -2.98 0.38 7.20
N GLN A 51 -4.10 1.11 7.13
CA GLN A 51 -4.79 1.39 5.85
C GLN A 51 -3.91 2.14 4.85
N ARG A 52 -3.05 3.04 5.35
CA ARG A 52 -2.11 3.77 4.52
C ARG A 52 -1.04 2.82 3.97
N MET A 53 -0.56 1.87 4.77
CA MET A 53 0.41 0.85 4.35
C MET A 53 -0.19 -0.12 3.34
N GLU A 54 -1.42 -0.58 3.56
CA GLU A 54 -2.19 -1.38 2.59
C GLU A 54 -2.28 -0.67 1.24
N LEU A 55 -2.57 0.63 1.24
CA LEU A 55 -2.69 1.40 0.01
C LEU A 55 -1.33 1.60 -0.70
N GLN A 56 -0.23 1.71 0.06
CA GLN A 56 1.12 1.76 -0.50
C GLN A 56 1.49 0.42 -1.17
N LEU A 57 1.22 -0.71 -0.50
CA LEU A 57 1.50 -2.03 -1.05
C LEU A 57 0.64 -2.36 -2.26
N LEU A 58 -0.64 -1.96 -2.25
CA LEU A 58 -1.49 -2.05 -3.44
C LEU A 58 -0.90 -1.22 -4.60
N LEU A 59 -0.43 0.00 -4.34
CA LEU A 59 0.23 0.80 -5.38
C LEU A 59 1.49 0.12 -5.93
N ALA A 60 2.30 -0.48 -5.05
CA ALA A 60 3.49 -1.22 -5.47
C ALA A 60 3.14 -2.42 -6.35
N ASP A 61 2.14 -3.22 -5.97
CA ASP A 61 1.64 -4.35 -6.76
C ASP A 61 1.12 -3.92 -8.14
N LEU A 62 0.35 -2.83 -8.19
CA LEU A 62 -0.15 -2.26 -9.45
C LEU A 62 0.97 -1.75 -10.36
N LEU A 63 2.00 -1.15 -9.78
CA LEU A 63 3.17 -0.67 -10.52
C LEU A 63 3.95 -1.84 -11.11
N GLU A 64 4.16 -2.91 -10.34
CA GLU A 64 4.81 -4.14 -10.81
C GLU A 64 4.03 -4.74 -11.98
N ALA A 65 2.73 -4.94 -11.82
CA ALA A 65 1.85 -5.46 -12.87
C ALA A 65 1.83 -4.57 -14.14
N SER A 66 2.13 -3.28 -13.99
CA SER A 66 2.22 -2.32 -15.10
C SER A 66 3.65 -2.16 -15.65
N GLY A 67 4.61 -2.98 -15.21
CA GLY A 67 6.00 -2.98 -15.69
C GLY A 67 6.91 -1.93 -15.04
N HIS A 68 6.46 -1.23 -14.00
CA HIS A 68 7.22 -0.20 -13.28
C HIS A 68 7.94 -0.80 -12.06
N SER A 69 8.68 -1.89 -12.26
CA SER A 69 9.27 -2.71 -11.19
C SER A 69 10.22 -1.94 -10.25
N GLY A 70 10.95 -0.94 -10.75
CA GLY A 70 11.81 -0.11 -9.91
C GLY A 70 11.05 0.81 -8.94
N GLU A 71 9.93 1.38 -9.38
CA GLU A 71 9.06 2.19 -8.51
C GLU A 71 8.31 1.29 -7.52
N ALA A 72 7.81 0.14 -7.98
CA ALA A 72 7.20 -0.88 -7.14
C ALA A 72 8.14 -1.35 -6.02
N GLN A 73 9.40 -1.70 -6.35
CA GLN A 73 10.41 -2.13 -5.38
C GLN A 73 10.68 -1.05 -4.33
N THR A 74 10.81 0.21 -4.77
CA THR A 74 11.07 1.34 -3.87
C THR A 74 9.94 1.51 -2.87
N ILE A 75 8.69 1.49 -3.34
CA ILE A 75 7.50 1.65 -2.49
C ILE A 75 7.34 0.46 -1.55
N ALA A 76 7.51 -0.77 -2.04
CA ALA A 76 7.41 -1.98 -1.22
C ALA A 76 8.46 -1.99 -0.10
N ARG A 77 9.70 -1.57 -0.39
CA ARG A 77 10.76 -1.46 0.61
C ARG A 77 10.45 -0.41 1.67
N GLN A 78 10.01 0.78 1.25
CA GLN A 78 9.61 1.84 2.18
C GLN A 78 8.46 1.39 3.09
N ALA A 79 7.48 0.68 2.55
CA ALA A 79 6.37 0.12 3.32
C ALA A 79 6.87 -0.95 4.31
N GLN A 80 7.76 -1.84 3.89
CA GLN A 80 8.35 -2.85 4.76
C GLN A 80 9.13 -2.22 5.92
N GLU A 81 10.01 -1.27 5.64
CA GLU A 81 10.80 -0.54 6.65
C GLU A 81 9.89 0.19 7.65
N ALA A 82 8.84 0.84 7.15
CA ALA A 82 7.87 1.52 8.00
C ALA A 82 7.03 0.53 8.85
N LEU A 83 6.67 -0.65 8.34
CA LEU A 83 5.96 -1.69 9.11
C LEU A 83 6.83 -2.17 10.27
N LEU A 84 8.09 -2.48 9.99
CA LEU A 84 9.06 -2.92 11.00
C LEU A 84 9.34 -1.84 12.06
N ALA A 85 9.34 -0.57 11.66
CA ALA A 85 9.56 0.57 12.56
C ALA A 85 8.29 1.05 13.28
N SER A 86 7.10 0.59 12.87
CA SER A 86 5.82 1.13 13.35
C SER A 86 5.54 0.83 14.83
N GLY A 87 6.12 -0.24 15.38
CA GLY A 87 5.79 -0.72 16.72
C GLY A 87 4.36 -1.24 16.88
N LEU A 88 3.63 -1.41 15.78
CA LEU A 88 2.29 -1.98 15.74
C LEU A 88 2.31 -3.47 16.05
N ASP A 89 1.14 -4.01 16.39
CA ASP A 89 0.98 -5.42 16.68
C ASP A 89 1.49 -6.30 15.50
N PRO A 90 2.40 -7.26 15.76
CA PRO A 90 2.86 -8.21 14.75
C PRO A 90 1.72 -8.95 14.04
N ASP A 91 0.64 -9.31 14.72
CA ASP A 91 -0.49 -10.02 14.11
C ASP A 91 -1.21 -9.16 13.06
N LEU A 92 -1.16 -7.83 13.21
CA LEU A 92 -1.74 -6.87 12.26
C LEU A 92 -0.79 -6.53 11.11
N THR A 93 0.52 -6.52 11.36
CA THR A 93 1.54 -6.10 10.38
C THR A 93 2.09 -7.26 9.56
N GLN A 94 2.06 -8.49 10.06
CA GLN A 94 2.63 -9.66 9.40
C GLN A 94 2.03 -9.95 8.01
N PRO A 95 0.72 -9.85 7.77
CA PRO A 95 0.16 -10.01 6.43
C PRO A 95 0.71 -8.98 5.43
N LEU A 96 0.92 -7.74 5.88
CA LEU A 96 1.46 -6.66 5.05
C LEU A 96 2.95 -6.84 4.79
N LEU A 97 3.70 -7.35 5.77
CA LEU A 97 5.11 -7.69 5.60
C LEU A 97 5.30 -8.80 4.56
N LEU A 98 4.48 -9.86 4.63
CA LEU A 98 4.51 -10.95 3.64
C LEU A 98 4.17 -10.45 2.23
N LEU A 99 3.19 -9.54 2.12
CA LEU A 99 2.86 -8.93 0.83
C LEU A 99 4.01 -8.06 0.30
N ALA A 100 4.67 -7.28 1.17
CA ALA A 100 5.82 -6.47 0.79
C ALA A 100 6.98 -7.36 0.30
N GLU A 101 7.25 -8.46 0.99
CA GLU A 101 8.27 -9.44 0.61
C GLU A 101 7.97 -10.08 -0.75
N ASP A 102 6.73 -10.51 -0.98
CA ASP A 102 6.32 -11.07 -2.27
C ASP A 102 6.53 -10.08 -3.43
N ILE A 103 6.18 -8.81 -3.23
CA ILE A 103 6.40 -7.76 -4.25
C ILE A 103 7.90 -7.52 -4.46
N LEU A 104 8.70 -7.50 -3.40
CA LEU A 104 10.15 -7.32 -3.48
C LEU A 104 10.83 -8.49 -4.20
N ASP A 105 10.37 -9.72 -3.98
CA ASP A 105 10.87 -10.91 -4.65
C ASP A 105 10.51 -10.87 -6.15
N ARG A 106 9.26 -10.54 -6.49
CA ARG A 106 8.82 -10.38 -7.89
C ARG A 106 9.59 -9.30 -8.64
N THR A 107 9.82 -8.16 -7.98
CA THR A 107 10.54 -7.02 -8.59
C THR A 107 12.06 -7.21 -8.61
N GLY A 108 12.62 -7.97 -7.66
CA GLY A 108 14.05 -8.30 -7.57
C GLY A 108 14.48 -9.47 -8.45
N ALA A 109 13.55 -10.34 -8.85
CA ALA A 109 13.82 -11.51 -9.70
C ALA A 109 13.88 -11.18 -11.21
N GLN A 110 13.70 -9.93 -11.64
CA GLN A 110 13.90 -9.57 -13.05
C GLN A 110 15.41 -9.51 -13.38
N PRO A 111 15.97 -10.46 -14.16
CA PRO A 111 17.28 -10.24 -14.75
C PRO A 111 17.20 -9.01 -15.66
N GLY A 112 18.13 -8.07 -15.48
CA GLY A 112 18.26 -6.92 -16.37
C GLY A 112 18.42 -7.35 -17.84
N PRO A 113 18.08 -6.47 -18.80
CA PRO A 113 18.18 -6.75 -20.24
C PRO A 113 19.59 -7.14 -20.69
#